data_AF-A0A1E4A020-F1
#
_entry.id   AF-A0A1E4A020-F1
#
_cell.length_a   1.000
_cell.length_b   1.000
_cell.length_c   1.000
_cell.angle_alpha   90.00
_cell.angle_beta   90.00
_cell.angle_gamma   90.00
#
_symmetry.space_group_name_H-M   'P 1'
#
loop_
_entity.id
_entity.type
_entity.pdbx_description
1 polymer ?
#
loop_
_entity_poly.entity_id
_entity_poly.type
_entity_poly.pdbx_seq_one_letter_code
_entity_poly.pdbx_strand_id
1 'polypeptide(L)'
;MKNLIVSVFYVGLILGMSCKGKSPVSPLSCGTNAQKVTDAAVAYSQNPGKAACEAYKKEVIAFIKSCPTFYTGTTKQDLEDFANEPCD
;
A
#
# COMPACT_ATOMS: atom_id res chain seq x y z
N MET A 1 -43.21 3.72 -35.39
CA MET A 1 -42.08 3.12 -36.13
C MET A 1 -40.92 4.09 -36.13
N LYS A 2 -39.70 3.56 -35.98
CA LYS A 2 -38.37 4.21 -36.07
C LYS A 2 -37.65 4.46 -34.73
N ASN A 3 -37.14 3.33 -34.25
CA ASN A 3 -35.72 3.09 -33.96
C ASN A 3 -35.09 3.76 -32.73
N LEU A 4 -35.17 2.99 -31.63
CA LEU A 4 -34.07 2.69 -30.70
C LEU A 4 -32.68 2.82 -31.36
N ILE A 5 -32.04 3.98 -31.19
CA ILE A 5 -30.61 4.17 -31.46
C ILE A 5 -29.89 4.12 -30.11
N VAL A 6 -29.59 2.89 -29.70
CA VAL A 6 -28.28 2.44 -29.21
C VAL A 6 -27.44 3.53 -28.52
N SER A 7 -27.70 3.75 -27.22
CA SER A 7 -26.78 4.42 -26.29
C SER A 7 -25.59 3.50 -25.99
N VAL A 8 -24.62 3.44 -26.91
CA VAL A 8 -23.30 2.81 -26.69
C VAL A 8 -22.24 3.90 -26.83
N PHE A 9 -22.18 4.80 -25.86
CA PHE A 9 -21.12 5.81 -25.75
C PHE A 9 -20.80 6.12 -24.28
N TYR A 10 -20.74 5.08 -23.45
CA TYR A 10 -20.45 5.20 -22.01
C TYR A 10 -19.31 4.30 -21.53
N VAL A 11 -18.29 4.03 -22.37
CA VAL A 11 -17.02 3.42 -21.91
C VAL A 11 -15.87 3.89 -22.81
N GLY A 12 -15.50 5.17 -22.75
CA GLY A 12 -14.46 5.70 -23.64
C GLY A 12 -13.66 6.90 -23.16
N LEU A 13 -13.83 7.36 -21.91
CA LEU A 13 -13.25 8.63 -21.44
C LEU A 13 -12.82 8.61 -19.96
N ILE A 14 -12.29 7.49 -19.46
CA ILE A 14 -11.58 7.43 -18.16
C ILE A 14 -10.18 6.81 -18.33
N LEU A 15 -9.46 7.20 -19.39
CA LEU A 15 -8.05 6.83 -19.60
C LEU A 15 -7.15 8.04 -19.86
N GLY A 16 -7.63 9.24 -19.55
CA GLY A 16 -6.85 10.47 -19.71
C GLY A 16 -6.84 11.26 -18.41
N MET A 17 -5.64 11.55 -17.91
CA MET A 17 -5.35 12.57 -16.89
C MET A 17 -5.50 12.15 -15.42
N SER A 18 -4.57 11.30 -14.93
CA SER A 18 -3.96 11.48 -13.58
C SER A 18 -2.70 10.64 -13.29
N CYS A 19 -2.00 10.07 -14.29
CA CYS A 19 -0.65 9.52 -14.06
C CYS A 19 0.43 10.61 -14.26
N LYS A 20 0.30 11.76 -13.60
CA LYS A 20 1.47 12.56 -13.22
C LYS A 20 1.89 12.08 -11.84
N GLY A 21 2.91 11.24 -11.78
CA GLY A 21 3.64 10.97 -10.55
C GLY A 21 3.74 9.50 -10.18
N LYS A 22 4.97 9.10 -9.92
CA LYS A 22 5.45 7.81 -9.40
C LYS A 22 5.58 6.71 -10.45
N SER A 23 6.85 6.33 -10.65
CA SER A 23 7.26 5.12 -11.35
C SER A 23 6.36 3.95 -10.97
N PRO A 24 6.03 3.04 -11.90
CA PRO A 24 5.21 1.88 -11.60
C PRO A 24 5.84 1.14 -10.42
N VAL A 25 5.08 1.02 -9.34
CA VAL A 25 5.50 0.25 -8.17
C VAL A 25 5.57 -1.20 -8.64
N SER A 26 6.79 -1.72 -8.77
CA SER A 26 7.01 -3.08 -9.26
C SER A 26 6.34 -4.06 -8.30
N PRO A 27 5.52 -5.03 -8.77
CA PRO A 27 4.97 -6.10 -7.92
C PRO A 27 6.05 -6.86 -7.14
N LEU A 28 7.26 -6.92 -7.69
CA LEU A 28 8.45 -7.48 -7.05
C LEU A 28 8.82 -6.76 -5.74
N SER A 29 8.55 -5.45 -5.65
CA SER A 29 8.84 -4.65 -4.46
C SER A 29 7.89 -4.98 -3.30
N CYS A 30 6.66 -5.42 -3.58
CA CYS A 30 5.70 -5.81 -2.56
C CYS A 30 6.14 -7.11 -1.85
N GLY A 31 6.54 -8.13 -2.62
CA GLY A 31 7.04 -9.40 -2.07
C GLY A 31 8.33 -9.24 -1.26
N THR A 32 9.31 -8.48 -1.77
CA THR A 32 10.57 -8.26 -1.05
C THR A 32 10.39 -7.49 0.26
N ASN A 33 9.49 -6.49 0.31
CA ASN A 33 9.24 -5.76 1.56
C ASN A 33 8.37 -6.56 2.56
N ALA A 34 7.52 -7.49 2.09
CA ALA A 34 6.81 -8.41 2.97
C ALA A 34 7.77 -9.27 3.80
N GLN A 35 8.85 -9.75 3.17
CA GLN A 35 9.89 -10.51 3.86
C GLN A 35 10.57 -9.66 4.96
N LYS A 36 10.90 -8.39 4.65
CA LYS A 36 11.51 -7.48 5.64
C LYS A 36 10.62 -7.20 6.85
N VAL A 37 9.30 -7.05 6.62
CA VAL A 37 8.33 -6.94 7.72
C VAL A 37 8.37 -8.18 8.60
N THR A 38 8.42 -9.36 7.99
CA THR A 38 8.51 -10.64 8.71
C THR A 38 9.79 -10.73 9.52
N ASP A 39 10.94 -10.42 8.91
CA ASP A 39 12.25 -10.47 9.58
C ASP A 39 12.31 -9.47 10.75
N ALA A 40 11.78 -8.25 10.56
CA ALA A 40 11.72 -7.24 11.61
C ALA A 40 10.74 -7.61 12.74
N ALA A 41 9.62 -8.26 12.42
CA ALA A 41 8.69 -8.80 13.42
C ALA A 41 9.35 -9.90 14.26
N VAL A 42 10.10 -10.81 13.61
CA VAL A 42 10.88 -11.83 14.31
C VAL A 42 11.92 -11.18 15.21
N ALA A 43 12.68 -10.20 14.71
CA ALA A 43 13.67 -9.47 15.51
C ALA A 43 13.04 -8.77 16.72
N TYR A 44 11.89 -8.13 16.55
CA TYR A 44 11.14 -7.52 17.65
C TYR A 44 10.63 -8.57 18.66
N SER A 45 10.14 -9.72 18.20
CA SER A 45 9.68 -10.80 19.08
C SER A 45 10.82 -11.42 19.90
N GLN A 46 12.03 -11.46 19.34
CA GLN A 46 13.22 -12.03 19.99
C GLN A 46 13.91 -11.04 20.92
N ASN A 47 13.87 -9.74 20.60
CA ASN A 47 14.48 -8.68 21.38
C ASN A 47 13.53 -7.47 21.46
N PRO A 48 12.48 -7.57 22.28
CA PRO A 48 11.50 -6.49 22.40
C PRO A 48 12.14 -5.27 23.05
N GLY A 49 11.93 -4.12 22.42
CA GLY A 49 12.38 -2.83 22.94
C GLY A 49 12.15 -1.74 21.90
N LYS A 50 12.20 -0.50 22.36
CA LYS A 50 11.88 0.68 21.54
C LYS A 50 12.54 0.66 20.16
N ALA A 51 13.85 0.40 20.09
CA ALA A 51 14.58 0.38 18.81
C ALA A 51 14.11 -0.72 17.85
N ALA A 52 13.78 -1.90 18.36
CA ALA A 52 13.29 -3.01 17.55
C ALA A 52 11.83 -2.79 17.10
N CYS A 53 11.00 -2.17 17.96
CA CYS A 53 9.66 -1.75 17.61
C CYS A 53 9.67 -0.66 16.52
N GLU A 54 10.51 0.37 16.64
CA GLU A 54 10.66 1.43 15.63
C GLU A 54 11.14 0.86 14.29
N ALA A 55 12.09 -0.10 14.33
CA ALA A 55 12.55 -0.79 13.13
C ALA A 55 11.42 -1.60 12.46
N TYR A 56 10.62 -2.33 13.25
CA TYR A 56 9.47 -3.07 12.74
C TYR A 56 8.42 -2.14 12.10
N LYS A 57 8.01 -1.08 12.81
CA LYS A 57 7.03 -0.10 12.30
C LYS A 57 7.52 0.58 11.01
N LYS A 58 8.82 0.86 10.91
CA LYS A 58 9.43 1.41 9.68
C LYS A 58 9.28 0.48 8.48
N GLU A 59 9.52 -0.83 8.66
CA GLU A 59 9.35 -1.80 7.57
C GLU A 59 7.88 -1.99 7.20
N VAL A 60 6.95 -1.91 8.15
CA VAL A 60 5.50 -1.92 7.89
C VAL A 60 5.10 -0.74 6.97
N ILE A 61 5.57 0.48 7.26
CA ILE A 61 5.33 1.65 6.39
C ILE A 61 5.94 1.44 5.00
N ALA A 62 7.17 0.92 4.93
CA ALA A 62 7.83 0.68 3.65
C ALA A 62 7.06 -0.34 2.80
N PHE A 63 6.57 -1.40 3.43
CA PHE A 63 5.75 -2.42 2.80
C PHE A 63 4.44 -1.86 2.24
N ILE A 64 3.67 -1.12 3.04
CA ILE A 64 2.41 -0.49 2.61
C ILE A 64 2.64 0.44 1.42
N LYS A 65 3.69 1.26 1.47
CA LYS A 65 4.07 2.15 0.37
C LYS A 65 4.49 1.41 -0.90
N SER A 66 5.02 0.19 -0.76
CA SER A 66 5.40 -0.68 -1.88
C SER A 66 4.25 -1.53 -2.44
N CYS A 67 3.08 -1.52 -1.79
CA CYS A 67 1.90 -2.29 -2.18
C CYS A 67 0.65 -1.39 -2.32
N PRO A 68 0.71 -0.26 -3.05
CA PRO A 68 -0.36 0.75 -3.07
C PRO A 68 -1.68 0.27 -3.67
N THR A 69 -1.66 -0.84 -4.41
CA THR A 69 -2.86 -1.47 -4.99
C THR A 69 -3.60 -2.35 -3.99
N PHE A 70 -2.93 -2.79 -2.93
CA PHE A 70 -3.48 -3.73 -1.93
C PHE A 70 -3.88 -3.03 -0.64
N TYR A 71 -3.17 -1.96 -0.26
CA TYR A 71 -3.46 -1.17 0.93
C TYR A 71 -3.94 0.21 0.52
N THR A 72 -5.27 0.39 0.54
CA THR A 72 -5.95 1.64 0.18
C THR A 72 -6.98 2.02 1.24
N GLY A 73 -7.43 3.27 1.21
CA GLY A 73 -8.48 3.76 2.11
C GLY A 73 -8.14 3.58 3.59
N THR A 74 -9.14 3.16 4.36
CA THR A 74 -9.06 3.02 5.82
C THR A 74 -7.95 2.06 6.27
N THR A 75 -7.79 0.92 5.61
CA THR A 75 -6.74 -0.06 5.99
C THR A 75 -5.34 0.51 5.88
N LYS A 76 -5.10 1.39 4.89
CA LYS A 76 -3.82 2.08 4.79
C LYS A 76 -3.64 3.07 5.95
N GLN A 77 -4.67 3.83 6.28
CA GLN A 77 -4.64 4.76 7.40
C GLN A 77 -4.38 4.04 8.72
N ASP A 78 -5.11 2.98 9.03
CA ASP A 78 -4.95 2.23 10.28
C ASP A 78 -3.51 1.70 10.45
N LEU A 79 -2.90 1.25 9.36
CA LEU A 79 -1.52 0.76 9.38
C LEU A 79 -0.49 1.88 9.45
N GLU A 80 -0.75 3.03 8.81
CA GLU A 80 0.08 4.24 8.95
C GLU A 80 -0.02 4.78 10.39
N ASP A 81 -1.20 4.79 10.98
CA ASP A 81 -1.45 5.22 12.35
C ASP A 81 -0.75 4.30 13.35
N PHE A 82 -0.92 2.98 13.23
CA PHE A 82 -0.17 1.99 14.03
C PHE A 82 1.34 2.20 13.96
N ALA A 83 1.85 2.46 12.76
CA ALA A 83 3.29 2.65 12.57
C ALA A 83 3.80 4.01 13.08
N ASN A 84 2.91 4.98 13.26
CA ASN A 84 3.22 6.28 13.86
C ASN A 84 2.95 6.34 15.37
N GLU A 85 2.23 5.38 15.93
CA GLU A 85 2.09 5.25 17.38
C GLU A 85 3.48 5.09 18.03
N PRO A 86 3.71 5.69 19.21
CA PRO A 86 4.96 5.53 19.92
C PRO A 86 5.24 4.05 20.24
N CYS A 87 6.52 3.72 20.31
CA CYS A 87 7.00 2.44 20.84
C CYS A 87 7.41 2.65 22.30
N ASP A 88 6.82 1.86 23.18
CA ASP A 88 7.15 1.82 24.62
C ASP A 88 8.32 0.88 24.93
#